data_AF-A0A933TC77-F1
#
_entry.id   AF-A0A933TC77-F1
#
_cell.length_a   1.000
_cell.length_b   1.000
_cell.length_c   1.000
_cell.angle_alpha   90.00
_cell.angle_beta   90.00
_cell.angle_gamma   90.00
#
_symmetry.space_group_name_H-M   'P 1'
#
loop_
_entity.id
_entity.type
_entity.pdbx_description
1 polymer ?
#
loop_
_entity_poly.entity_id
_entity_poly.type
_entity_poly.pdbx_seq_one_letter_code
_entity_poly.pdbx_strand_id
1 'polypeptide(L)'
;MSKKMLGDMMRQAQKMQEEMQKMQEEARTKTVEASAGGGMVTVVANGGGEIVSIKIEKDVVNPDDVDMLQDLILAAANEALRRAQQIVNEDMSKLTMGMQIPGLGGLGNMFK
;
A
#
# COMPACT_ATOMS: atom_id res chain seq x y z
N MET A 1 -33.02 8.54 18.16
CA MET A 1 -32.68 8.42 16.73
C MET A 1 -33.92 7.99 15.95
N SER A 2 -34.18 8.54 14.76
CA SER A 2 -35.38 8.21 13.98
C SER A 2 -35.15 7.02 13.04
N LYS A 3 -36.21 6.27 12.71
CA LYS A 3 -36.17 5.10 11.81
C LYS A 3 -35.64 5.44 10.41
N LYS A 4 -35.88 6.68 9.95
CA LYS A 4 -35.37 7.23 8.69
C LYS A 4 -33.85 7.47 8.74
N MET A 5 -33.38 8.06 9.84
CA MET A 5 -31.94 8.30 10.08
C MET A 5 -31.13 6.99 10.13
N LEU A 6 -31.69 5.92 10.72
CA LEU A 6 -31.05 4.60 10.70
C LEU A 6 -30.98 3.99 9.29
N GLY A 7 -32.01 4.16 8.46
CA GLY A 7 -32.02 3.67 7.09
C GLY A 7 -31.00 4.39 6.20
N ASP A 8 -30.87 5.71 6.34
CA ASP A 8 -29.90 6.51 5.59
C ASP A 8 -28.45 6.17 6.01
N MET A 9 -28.22 5.95 7.30
CA MET A 9 -26.92 5.49 7.83
C MET A 9 -26.52 4.11 7.29
N MET A 10 -27.45 3.14 7.27
CA MET A 10 -27.18 1.80 6.74
C MET A 10 -26.81 1.83 5.24
N ARG A 11 -27.49 2.67 4.44
CA ARG A 11 -27.17 2.84 3.02
C ARG A 11 -25.78 3.46 2.80
N GLN A 12 -25.41 4.46 3.60
CA GLN A 12 -24.06 5.03 3.55
C GLN A 12 -22.99 4.03 3.97
N ALA A 13 -23.25 3.23 5.00
CA ALA A 13 -22.34 2.17 5.45
C ALA A 13 -22.13 1.10 4.37
N GLN A 14 -23.21 0.66 3.71
CA GLN A 14 -23.12 -0.29 2.58
C GLN A 14 -22.29 0.27 1.43
N LYS A 15 -22.54 1.53 1.03
CA LYS A 15 -21.74 2.17 -0.02
C LYS A 15 -20.27 2.27 0.36
N MET A 16 -19.98 2.64 1.61
CA MET A 16 -18.59 2.68 2.10
C MET A 16 -17.94 1.29 2.08
N GLN A 17 -18.67 0.24 2.44
CA GLN A 17 -18.18 -1.13 2.40
C GLN A 17 -17.81 -1.57 0.97
N GLU A 18 -18.66 -1.28 -0.01
CA GLU A 18 -18.40 -1.60 -1.44
C GLU A 18 -17.19 -0.81 -1.98
N GLU A 19 -17.12 0.50 -1.71
CA GLU A 19 -15.99 1.34 -2.14
C GLU A 19 -14.67 0.89 -1.48
N MET A 20 -14.70 0.49 -0.21
CA MET A 20 -13.52 -0.06 0.48
C MET A 20 -13.04 -1.37 -0.15
N GLN A 21 -13.95 -2.27 -0.51
CA GLN A 21 -13.58 -3.53 -1.19
C GLN A 21 -12.95 -3.25 -2.55
N LYS A 22 -13.55 -2.35 -3.33
CA LYS A 22 -13.02 -1.95 -4.63
C LYS A 22 -11.64 -1.32 -4.52
N MET A 23 -11.43 -0.42 -3.55
CA MET A 23 -10.11 0.17 -3.30
C MET A 23 -9.06 -0.88 -2.93
N GLN A 24 -9.41 -1.89 -2.13
CA GLN A 24 -8.49 -2.98 -1.80
C GLN A 24 -8.12 -3.83 -3.03
N GLU A 25 -9.08 -4.13 -3.91
CA GLU A 25 -8.79 -4.82 -5.17
C GLU A 25 -7.92 -3.99 -6.10
N GLU A 26 -8.23 -2.70 -6.27
CA GLU A 26 -7.41 -1.79 -7.08
C GLU A 26 -5.98 -1.68 -6.53
N ALA A 27 -5.81 -1.57 -5.21
CA ALA A 27 -4.50 -1.51 -4.57
C ALA A 27 -3.63 -2.75 -4.89
N ARG A 28 -4.22 -3.94 -4.94
CA ARG A 28 -3.51 -5.19 -5.28
C ARG A 28 -3.05 -5.25 -6.73
N THR A 29 -3.68 -4.50 -7.62
CA THR A 29 -3.28 -4.45 -9.05
C THR A 29 -2.20 -3.43 -9.34
N LYS A 30 -2.05 -2.40 -8.48
CA LYS A 30 -0.99 -1.40 -8.61
C LYS A 30 0.30 -1.94 -8.05
N THR A 31 1.35 -1.95 -8.86
CA THR A 31 2.67 -2.44 -8.48
C THR A 31 3.71 -1.33 -8.51
N VAL A 32 4.71 -1.42 -7.64
CA VAL A 32 5.90 -0.57 -7.62
C VAL A 32 7.14 -1.44 -7.63
N GLU A 33 8.22 -0.89 -8.16
CA GLU A 33 9.53 -1.53 -8.21
C GLU A 33 10.53 -0.76 -7.34
N ALA A 34 11.38 -1.52 -6.66
CA ALA A 34 12.56 -1.00 -5.99
C ALA A 34 13.73 -1.96 -6.21
N SER A 35 14.95 -1.43 -6.16
CA SER A 35 16.17 -2.22 -6.34
C SER A 35 17.25 -1.85 -5.35
N ALA A 36 18.20 -2.76 -5.17
CA ALA A 36 19.40 -2.59 -4.37
C ALA A 36 20.64 -3.05 -5.17
N GLY A 37 21.81 -2.57 -4.75
CA GLY A 37 23.08 -2.98 -5.38
C GLY A 37 23.16 -2.59 -6.86
N GLY A 38 22.69 -1.39 -7.23
CA GLY A 38 22.72 -0.95 -8.63
C GLY A 38 21.80 -1.73 -9.58
N GLY A 39 20.78 -2.42 -9.06
CA GLY A 39 19.85 -3.23 -9.87
C GLY A 39 20.15 -4.73 -9.84
N MET A 40 21.14 -5.16 -9.07
CA MET A 40 21.45 -6.59 -8.91
C MET A 40 20.34 -7.36 -8.19
N VAL A 41 19.60 -6.71 -7.30
CA VAL A 41 18.35 -7.23 -6.74
C VAL A 41 17.23 -6.24 -7.00
N THR A 42 16.15 -6.70 -7.63
CA THR A 42 14.94 -5.94 -7.91
C THR A 42 13.74 -6.64 -7.30
N VAL A 43 12.91 -5.90 -6.56
CA VAL A 43 11.70 -6.40 -5.92
C VAL A 43 10.50 -5.59 -6.40
N VAL A 44 9.42 -6.29 -6.74
CA VAL A 44 8.13 -5.70 -7.09
C VAL A 44 7.14 -6.00 -5.98
N ALA A 45 6.49 -4.95 -5.45
CA ALA A 45 5.43 -5.07 -4.46
C ALA A 45 4.13 -4.43 -4.97
N ASN A 46 2.99 -4.98 -4.56
CA ASN A 46 1.68 -4.38 -4.84
C ASN A 46 1.20 -3.48 -3.69
N GLY A 47 0.23 -2.61 -3.96
CA GLY A 47 -0.41 -1.76 -2.93
C GLY A 47 -1.16 -2.54 -1.86
N GLY A 48 -1.38 -3.84 -2.03
CA GLY A 48 -1.86 -4.74 -0.98
C GLY A 48 -0.80 -5.10 0.08
N GLY A 49 0.45 -4.67 -0.10
CA GLY A 49 1.55 -5.00 0.79
C GLY A 49 2.18 -6.36 0.51
N GLU A 50 1.93 -6.93 -0.68
CA GLU A 50 2.47 -8.23 -1.07
C GLU A 50 3.67 -8.04 -2.02
N ILE A 51 4.74 -8.81 -1.81
CA ILE A 51 5.81 -8.94 -2.79
C ILE A 51 5.35 -9.92 -3.88
N VAL A 52 5.33 -9.45 -5.12
CA VAL A 52 4.83 -10.22 -6.27
C VAL A 52 5.94 -10.73 -7.18
N SER A 53 7.15 -10.17 -7.08
CA SER A 53 8.31 -10.64 -7.84
C SER A 53 9.62 -10.24 -7.15
N ILE A 54 10.62 -11.11 -7.28
CA ILE A 54 12.01 -10.85 -6.91
C ILE A 54 12.89 -11.32 -8.07
N LYS A 55 13.75 -10.44 -8.58
CA LYS A 55 14.78 -10.75 -9.57
C LYS A 55 16.17 -10.53 -8.95
N ILE A 56 17.05 -11.50 -9.14
CA ILE A 56 18.42 -11.49 -8.62
C ILE A 56 19.36 -11.79 -9.79
N GLU A 57 20.33 -10.91 -10.02
CA GLU A 57 21.37 -11.12 -11.01
C GLU A 57 22.40 -12.16 -10.52
N LYS A 58 22.98 -12.92 -11.45
CA LYS A 58 23.87 -14.04 -11.10
C LYS A 58 25.12 -13.59 -10.34
N ASP A 59 25.59 -12.38 -10.62
CA ASP A 59 26.84 -11.85 -10.07
C ASP A 59 26.80 -11.66 -8.54
N VAL A 60 25.60 -11.55 -7.95
CA VAL A 60 25.43 -11.47 -6.48
C VAL A 60 25.11 -12.81 -5.82
N VAL A 61 25.02 -13.90 -6.60
CA VAL A 61 24.79 -15.24 -6.07
C VAL A 61 26.14 -15.91 -5.80
N ASN A 62 26.77 -15.52 -4.71
CA ASN A 62 28.03 -16.09 -4.25
C ASN A 62 27.82 -16.93 -2.97
N PRO A 63 28.06 -18.25 -2.99
CA PRO A 63 27.94 -19.08 -1.78
C PRO A 63 28.91 -18.71 -0.66
N ASP A 64 30.02 -18.03 -0.98
CA ASP A 64 31.00 -17.58 0.00
C ASP A 64 30.64 -16.21 0.62
N ASP A 65 29.63 -15.51 0.07
CA ASP A 65 29.18 -14.18 0.52
C ASP A 65 27.65 -14.07 0.47
N VAL A 66 26.99 -14.90 1.26
CA VAL A 66 25.53 -14.93 1.37
C VAL A 66 25.00 -13.68 2.08
N ASP A 67 25.77 -13.10 3.00
CA ASP A 67 25.37 -11.94 3.80
C ASP A 67 25.12 -10.72 2.90
N MET A 68 25.97 -10.49 1.90
CA MET A 68 25.73 -9.43 0.90
C MET A 68 24.39 -9.64 0.18
N LEU A 69 24.08 -10.86 -0.27
CA LEU A 69 22.82 -11.13 -0.97
C LEU A 69 21.61 -10.90 -0.06
N GLN A 70 21.70 -11.29 1.21
CA GLN A 70 20.65 -11.04 2.20
C GLN A 70 20.41 -9.55 2.39
N ASP A 71 21.47 -8.75 2.53
CA ASP A 71 21.38 -7.30 2.68
C ASP A 71 20.73 -6.63 1.47
N LEU A 72 21.07 -7.06 0.26
CA LEU A 72 20.47 -6.54 -0.97
C LEU A 72 18.97 -6.87 -1.05
N ILE A 73 18.59 -8.10 -0.72
CA ILE A 73 17.17 -8.52 -0.68
C ILE A 73 16.41 -7.70 0.37
N LEU A 74 16.98 -7.56 1.57
CA LEU A 74 16.37 -6.79 2.66
C LEU A 74 16.14 -5.33 2.26
N ALA A 75 17.14 -4.70 1.64
CA ALA A 75 17.06 -3.33 1.20
C ALA A 75 15.98 -3.13 0.12
N ALA A 76 16.01 -3.95 -0.94
CA ALA A 76 15.07 -3.85 -2.05
C ALA A 76 13.62 -4.17 -1.62
N ALA A 77 13.41 -5.21 -0.80
CA ALA A 77 12.09 -5.61 -0.35
C ALA A 77 11.43 -4.56 0.54
N ASN A 78 12.16 -4.04 1.53
CA ASN A 78 11.63 -2.99 2.41
C ASN A 78 11.34 -1.69 1.64
N GLU A 79 12.16 -1.35 0.65
CA GLU A 79 11.91 -0.19 -0.19
C GLU A 79 10.69 -0.37 -1.10
N ALA A 80 10.51 -1.55 -1.70
CA ALA A 80 9.33 -1.86 -2.50
C ALA A 80 8.05 -1.76 -1.64
N LEU A 81 8.05 -2.31 -0.43
CA LEU A 81 6.92 -2.24 0.49
C LEU A 81 6.64 -0.80 0.96
N ARG A 82 7.67 -0.01 1.25
CA ARG A 82 7.50 1.41 1.60
C ARG A 82 6.87 2.20 0.45
N ARG A 83 7.34 2.00 -0.78
CA ARG A 83 6.75 2.64 -1.98
C ARG A 83 5.32 2.18 -2.23
N ALA A 84 5.03 0.90 -1.99
CA ALA A 84 3.67 0.36 -2.11
C ALA A 84 2.72 1.04 -1.11
N GLN A 85 3.16 1.26 0.13
CA GLN A 85 2.38 1.99 1.11
C GLN A 85 2.18 3.46 0.71
N GLN A 86 3.19 4.10 0.13
CA GLN A 86 3.10 5.49 -0.34
C GLN A 86 2.04 5.66 -1.43
N ILE A 87 1.99 4.78 -2.43
CA ILE A 87 0.98 4.88 -3.50
C ILE A 87 -0.45 4.74 -2.95
N VAL A 88 -0.67 3.85 -1.98
CA VAL A 88 -1.98 3.68 -1.34
C VAL A 88 -2.35 4.91 -0.52
N ASN A 89 -1.40 5.46 0.23
CA ASN A 89 -1.62 6.67 1.01
C ASN A 89 -1.94 7.88 0.11
N GLU A 90 -1.28 8.00 -1.04
CA GLU A 90 -1.57 9.04 -2.03
C GLU A 90 -2.97 8.89 -2.64
N ASP A 91 -3.37 7.68 -3.00
CA ASP A 91 -4.70 7.40 -3.55
C ASP A 91 -5.80 7.69 -2.51
N MET A 92 -5.60 7.27 -1.26
CA MET A 92 -6.50 7.57 -0.16
C MET A 92 -6.57 9.07 0.12
N SER A 93 -5.44 9.78 0.05
CA SER A 93 -5.38 11.24 0.21
C SER A 93 -6.15 11.96 -0.89
N LYS A 94 -6.05 11.51 -2.16
CA LYS A 94 -6.82 12.06 -3.28
C LYS A 94 -8.32 11.82 -3.11
N LEU A 95 -8.70 10.61 -2.68
CA LEU A 95 -10.10 10.26 -2.43
C LEU A 95 -10.70 11.11 -1.30
N THR A 96 -9.98 11.27 -0.20
CA THR A 96 -10.39 12.09 0.96
C THR A 96 -10.32 13.59 0.72
N MET A 97 -9.52 14.07 -0.23
CA MET A 97 -9.58 15.47 -0.69
C MET A 97 -10.76 15.72 -1.63
N GLY A 98 -11.11 14.75 -2.48
CA GLY A 98 -12.26 14.84 -3.39
C GLY A 98 -13.60 14.62 -2.66
N MET A 99 -13.60 13.81 -1.61
CA MET A 99 -14.68 13.70 -0.65
C MET A 99 -14.38 14.64 0.52
N GLN A 100 -14.82 15.90 0.49
CA GLN A 100 -14.96 16.66 1.73
C GLN A 100 -15.91 15.89 2.65
N ILE A 101 -15.42 14.92 3.42
CA ILE A 101 -16.22 14.13 4.37
C ILE A 101 -16.45 15.05 5.56
N PRO A 102 -17.66 15.63 5.71
CA PRO A 102 -17.95 16.50 6.84
C PRO A 102 -17.93 15.62 8.09
N GLY A 103 -16.95 15.82 8.98
CA GLY A 103 -16.83 15.10 10.25
C GLY A 103 -15.58 14.22 10.43
N LEU A 104 -14.82 13.89 9.38
CA LEU A 104 -13.54 13.16 9.54
C LEU A 104 -12.30 14.06 9.62
N GLY A 105 -12.36 15.29 9.09
CA GLY A 105 -11.29 16.29 9.23
C GLY A 105 -11.02 16.74 10.68
N GLY A 106 -11.89 16.39 11.63
CA GLY A 106 -11.73 16.71 13.06
C GLY A 106 -11.08 15.62 13.90
N LEU A 107 -10.96 14.38 13.41
CA LEU A 107 -10.40 13.26 14.18
C LEU A 107 -8.87 13.18 14.11
N GLY A 108 -8.27 13.65 13.01
CA GLY A 108 -6.80 13.72 12.88
C GLY A 108 -6.12 14.69 13.85
N ASN A 109 -6.85 15.66 14.39
CA ASN A 109 -6.35 16.64 15.37
C ASN A 109 -6.71 16.29 16.82
N MET A 110 -7.42 15.18 17.07
CA MET A 110 -7.79 14.72 18.43
C MET A 110 -6.82 13.65 18.99
N PHE A 111 -5.90 13.14 18.17
CA PHE A 111 -4.85 12.20 18.59
C PHE A 111 -3.44 12.82 18.52
N LYS A 112 -3.36 14.16 18.55
CA LYS A 112 -2.11 14.87 18.79
C LYS A 112 -1.88 15.08 20.28
#